data_AF-A0AAD2JVV8-F1
#
_entry.id   AF-A0AAD2JVV8-F1
#
_cell.length_a   1.000
_cell.length_b   1.000
_cell.length_c   1.000
_cell.angle_alpha   90.00
_cell.angle_beta   90.00
_cell.angle_gamma   90.00
#
_symmetry.space_group_name_H-M   'P 1'
#
loop_
_entity.id
_entity.type
_entity.pdbx_description
1 polymer ?
#
loop_
_entity_poly.entity_id
_entity_poly.type
_entity_poly.pdbx_seq_one_letter_code
_entity_poly.pdbx_strand_id
1 'polypeptide(L)'
;IPPAKVLVIGAGVAGLSAIVTARRLGAIVRGFDTRSAAREQVQSLGAEFIEVEMKEDGSGGGGYAKVMSKEFIAAEMALFKEQARDVDIIITTALIPGKPAPKLITNDILSVMKPGSIVVDLAAEAGGNCEATKPGELYVHNGVSIIGYTDLPSRLPTQSSVLYSNNVTKFLLSLGGDGQFLLNLEDEVVRGAIVTHEGQLLPRVAPAPPPIPTIPPTAKAEEIKVAITPWQKTSREVAVVTGGMAGVISLGKATGTAFMDNFFTFGLAALVGYRVVWQVAPALHSPLMSVTNAISGMVGIGGLFVMGGGYLPGTIPQALGAISVLLASVNVAGGFIITKRMLDMFKRSTDPPEYSWLYGLPAVASLSLRFVPSSTYREQVFTGGFLVAASTGMAGLVQAGYLTSSVLCIGSLSGLASQATARQGNALGMLGVGSGILASLAAVGFPAPVLMQFAGVTGIGAAIGAVIGRRITATELPQMVAMLHSVVGLAAVLTSIGSILSDPSHISTLHLVTGYVRLSSLSSLPRG
;
A
#
# COMPACT_ATOMS: atom_id res chain seq x y z
N ILE A 1 -20.95 -30.69 -5.55
CA ILE A 1 -20.83 -30.64 -7.03
C ILE A 1 -19.34 -30.58 -7.34
N PRO A 2 -18.78 -31.51 -8.14
CA PRO A 2 -17.36 -31.47 -8.48
C PRO A 2 -17.03 -30.23 -9.33
N PRO A 3 -15.83 -29.65 -9.22
CA PRO A 3 -15.41 -28.52 -10.07
C PRO A 3 -15.24 -28.98 -11.51
N ALA A 4 -15.50 -28.08 -12.46
CA ALA A 4 -15.22 -28.32 -13.87
C ALA A 4 -13.71 -28.48 -14.11
N LYS A 5 -13.36 -29.33 -15.07
CA LYS A 5 -11.98 -29.57 -15.51
C LYS A 5 -11.74 -28.90 -16.87
N VAL A 6 -10.73 -28.04 -16.96
CA VAL A 6 -10.40 -27.26 -18.15
C VAL A 6 -9.01 -27.62 -18.64
N LEU A 7 -8.89 -27.98 -19.91
CA LEU A 7 -7.61 -28.16 -20.60
C LEU A 7 -7.33 -26.95 -21.49
N VAL A 8 -6.15 -26.35 -21.37
CA VAL A 8 -5.70 -25.24 -22.23
C VAL A 8 -4.49 -25.70 -23.05
N ILE A 9 -4.63 -25.68 -24.38
CA ILE A 9 -3.60 -26.12 -25.33
C ILE A 9 -2.98 -24.89 -25.99
N GLY A 10 -1.71 -24.64 -25.66
CA GLY A 10 -0.99 -23.40 -25.92
C GLY A 10 -1.02 -22.48 -24.70
N ALA A 11 0.15 -22.12 -24.18
CA ALA A 11 0.32 -21.22 -23.04
C ALA A 11 1.07 -19.94 -23.49
N GLY A 12 0.61 -19.36 -24.59
CA GLY A 12 0.89 -17.98 -24.96
C GLY A 12 0.03 -17.00 -24.14
N VAL A 13 -0.03 -15.73 -24.57
CA VAL A 13 -0.79 -14.68 -23.87
C VAL A 13 -2.26 -15.07 -23.65
N ALA A 14 -2.93 -15.55 -24.70
CA ALA A 14 -4.33 -15.97 -24.63
C ALA A 14 -4.52 -17.19 -23.72
N GLY A 15 -3.65 -18.20 -23.85
CA GLY A 15 -3.69 -19.41 -23.04
C GLY A 15 -3.50 -19.14 -21.55
N LEU A 16 -2.48 -18.35 -21.18
CA LEU A 16 -2.26 -17.96 -19.79
C LEU A 16 -3.43 -17.16 -19.22
N SER A 17 -4.04 -16.27 -20.01
CA SER A 17 -5.24 -15.53 -19.63
C SER A 17 -6.43 -16.47 -19.38
N ALA A 18 -6.62 -17.47 -20.24
CA ALA A 18 -7.65 -18.49 -20.08
C ALA A 18 -7.42 -19.33 -18.81
N ILE A 19 -6.18 -19.74 -18.54
CA ILE A 19 -5.78 -20.48 -17.33
C ILE A 19 -6.14 -19.69 -16.07
N VAL A 20 -5.70 -18.43 -15.97
CA VAL A 20 -5.98 -17.57 -14.82
C VAL A 20 -7.48 -17.39 -14.61
N THR A 21 -8.22 -17.16 -15.70
CA THR A 21 -9.66 -16.92 -15.62
C THR A 21 -10.40 -18.18 -15.17
N ALA A 22 -10.12 -19.34 -15.75
CA ALA A 22 -10.72 -20.60 -15.36
C ALA A 22 -10.40 -20.97 -13.89
N ARG A 23 -9.15 -20.76 -13.44
CA ARG A 23 -8.74 -20.96 -12.04
C ARG A 23 -9.51 -20.04 -11.08
N ARG A 24 -9.67 -18.76 -11.42
CA ARG A 24 -10.45 -17.80 -10.61
C ARG A 24 -11.92 -18.17 -10.49
N LEU A 25 -12.47 -18.87 -11.48
CA LEU A 25 -13.83 -19.43 -11.46
C LEU A 25 -13.93 -20.75 -10.67
N GLY A 26 -12.82 -21.25 -10.10
CA GLY A 26 -12.80 -22.46 -9.27
C GLY A 26 -12.59 -23.77 -10.04
N ALA A 27 -12.22 -23.70 -11.32
CA ALA A 27 -11.96 -24.90 -12.13
C ALA A 27 -10.61 -25.55 -11.77
N ILE A 28 -10.53 -26.86 -12.01
CA ILE A 28 -9.25 -27.58 -12.08
C ILE A 28 -8.71 -27.36 -13.49
N VAL A 29 -7.53 -26.76 -13.62
CA VAL A 29 -6.98 -26.38 -14.92
C VAL A 29 -5.70 -27.13 -15.20
N ARG A 30 -5.64 -27.74 -16.39
CA ARG A 30 -4.46 -28.38 -16.97
C ARG A 30 -4.00 -27.55 -18.18
N GLY A 31 -2.71 -27.33 -18.32
CA GLY A 31 -2.12 -26.57 -19.42
C GLY A 31 -1.05 -27.37 -20.16
N PHE A 32 -0.98 -27.19 -21.48
CA PHE A 32 0.03 -27.79 -22.34
C PHE A 32 0.65 -26.72 -23.26
N ASP A 33 1.95 -26.76 -23.46
CA ASP A 33 2.67 -25.97 -24.49
C ASP A 33 3.95 -26.71 -24.87
N THR A 34 4.36 -26.63 -26.13
CA THR A 34 5.57 -27.29 -26.63
C THR A 34 6.86 -26.60 -26.17
N ARG A 35 6.77 -25.36 -25.67
CA ARG A 35 7.92 -24.58 -25.19
C ARG A 35 8.17 -24.87 -23.72
N SER A 36 9.40 -25.27 -23.40
CA SER A 36 9.83 -25.51 -22.01
C SER A 36 9.61 -24.32 -21.07
N ALA A 37 9.81 -23.09 -21.54
CA ALA A 37 9.62 -21.86 -20.77
C ALA A 37 8.16 -21.62 -20.32
N ALA A 38 7.18 -22.18 -21.04
CA ALA A 38 5.78 -22.01 -20.70
C ALA A 38 5.35 -22.88 -19.50
N ARG A 39 6.10 -23.96 -19.19
CA ARG A 39 5.85 -24.83 -18.03
C ARG A 39 5.80 -24.05 -16.73
N GLU A 40 6.86 -23.29 -16.45
CA GLU A 40 6.98 -22.50 -15.22
C GLU A 40 5.88 -21.44 -15.13
N GLN A 41 5.52 -20.83 -16.26
CA GLN A 41 4.43 -19.85 -16.33
C GLN A 41 3.07 -20.48 -15.96
N VAL A 42 2.74 -21.65 -16.53
CA VAL A 42 1.49 -22.38 -16.21
C VAL A 42 1.44 -22.78 -14.74
N GLN A 43 2.54 -23.32 -14.20
CA GLN A 43 2.62 -23.75 -12.80
C GLN A 43 2.54 -22.58 -11.82
N SER A 44 3.15 -21.42 -12.14
CA SER A 44 3.07 -20.21 -11.32
C SER A 44 1.65 -19.67 -11.16
N LEU A 45 0.77 -19.97 -12.13
CA LEU A 45 -0.65 -19.62 -12.11
C LEU A 45 -1.51 -20.68 -11.40
N GLY A 46 -0.87 -21.72 -10.86
CA GLY A 46 -1.51 -22.79 -10.09
C GLY A 46 -2.27 -23.81 -10.93
N ALA A 47 -1.92 -23.95 -12.21
CA ALA A 47 -2.44 -25.00 -13.10
C ALA A 47 -1.43 -26.16 -13.22
N GLU A 48 -1.95 -27.36 -13.48
CA GLU A 48 -1.14 -28.55 -13.73
C GLU A 48 -0.57 -28.48 -15.15
N PHE A 49 0.74 -28.60 -15.32
CA PHE A 49 1.36 -28.66 -16.65
C PHE A 49 1.46 -30.13 -17.08
N ILE A 50 0.80 -30.49 -18.19
CA ILE A 50 0.87 -31.84 -18.75
C ILE A 50 2.02 -31.93 -19.77
N GLU A 51 2.70 -33.07 -19.81
CA GLU A 51 3.90 -33.26 -20.63
C GLU A 51 3.78 -34.50 -21.50
N VAL A 52 4.38 -34.45 -22.69
CA VAL A 52 4.60 -35.64 -23.52
C VAL A 52 5.85 -36.34 -23.00
N GLU A 53 5.85 -37.66 -22.94
CA GLU A 53 6.98 -38.46 -22.43
C GLU A 53 8.27 -38.30 -23.26
N MET A 54 8.18 -37.73 -24.47
CA MET A 54 9.33 -37.45 -25.33
C MET A 54 9.88 -36.03 -25.11
N LYS A 55 11.18 -35.93 -24.78
CA LYS A 55 11.87 -34.65 -24.57
C LYS A 55 12.35 -34.06 -25.90
N GLU A 56 11.49 -33.27 -26.54
CA GLU A 56 11.85 -32.39 -27.66
C GLU A 56 11.42 -30.95 -27.31
N ASP A 57 12.34 -29.97 -27.43
CA ASP A 57 12.00 -28.57 -27.15
C ASP A 57 11.45 -27.88 -28.41
N GLY A 58 10.21 -27.40 -28.30
CA GLY A 58 9.48 -26.71 -29.36
C GLY A 58 9.76 -25.22 -29.49
N SER A 59 10.75 -24.70 -28.76
CA SER A 59 11.16 -23.30 -28.84
C SER A 59 11.75 -22.96 -30.22
N GLY A 60 11.22 -21.92 -30.85
CA GLY A 60 11.69 -21.33 -32.09
C GLY A 60 12.30 -19.93 -31.88
N GLY A 61 12.75 -19.32 -32.97
CA GLY A 61 13.28 -17.96 -32.94
C GLY A 61 12.20 -16.95 -32.51
N GLY A 62 12.58 -15.93 -31.74
CA GLY A 62 11.64 -14.88 -31.36
C GLY A 62 10.72 -15.22 -30.18
N GLY A 63 10.93 -16.34 -29.46
CA GLY A 63 10.03 -16.81 -28.39
C GLY A 63 8.76 -17.52 -28.90
N TYR A 64 8.65 -17.70 -30.22
CA TYR A 64 7.58 -18.44 -30.89
C TYR A 64 7.86 -19.94 -30.92
N ALA A 65 6.82 -20.75 -31.13
CA ALA A 65 6.96 -22.20 -31.30
C ALA A 65 7.41 -22.57 -32.73
N LYS A 66 8.11 -23.71 -32.88
CA LYS A 66 8.43 -24.33 -34.18
C LYS A 66 7.58 -25.58 -34.41
N VAL A 67 7.62 -26.12 -35.63
CA VAL A 67 6.97 -27.40 -35.95
C VAL A 67 7.75 -28.55 -35.32
N MET A 68 7.05 -29.43 -34.63
CA MET A 68 7.61 -30.61 -33.95
C MET A 68 7.78 -31.81 -34.88
N SER A 69 8.55 -32.81 -34.47
CA SER A 69 8.66 -34.10 -35.16
C SER A 69 7.30 -34.83 -35.26
N LYS A 70 7.17 -35.76 -36.21
CA LYS A 70 5.91 -36.52 -36.41
C LYS A 70 5.63 -37.43 -35.22
N GLU A 71 6.68 -37.97 -34.63
CA GLU A 71 6.66 -38.83 -33.46
C GLU A 71 6.16 -38.05 -32.24
N PHE A 72 6.60 -36.78 -32.08
CA PHE A 72 6.11 -35.90 -31.02
C PHE A 72 4.64 -35.58 -31.20
N ILE A 73 4.21 -35.23 -32.41
CA ILE A 73 2.79 -34.96 -32.71
C ILE A 73 1.94 -36.20 -32.41
N ALA A 74 2.39 -37.41 -32.77
CA ALA A 74 1.64 -38.62 -32.47
C ALA A 74 1.45 -38.84 -30.95
N ALA A 75 2.51 -38.63 -30.16
CA ALA A 75 2.45 -38.74 -28.70
C ALA A 75 1.62 -37.62 -28.05
N GLU A 76 1.71 -36.40 -28.57
CA GLU A 76 0.88 -35.24 -28.18
C GLU A 76 -0.61 -35.53 -28.41
N MET A 77 -0.97 -36.08 -29.58
CA MET A 77 -2.35 -36.45 -29.90
C MET A 77 -2.88 -37.56 -28.99
N ALA A 78 -2.05 -38.54 -28.62
CA ALA A 78 -2.42 -39.59 -27.67
C ALA A 78 -2.70 -39.01 -26.28
N LEU A 79 -1.85 -38.09 -25.81
CA LEU A 79 -2.05 -37.36 -24.55
C LEU A 79 -3.36 -36.58 -24.57
N PHE A 80 -3.65 -35.83 -25.64
CA PHE A 80 -4.90 -35.08 -25.74
C PHE A 80 -6.13 -35.98 -25.74
N LYS A 81 -6.07 -37.16 -26.38
CA LYS A 81 -7.16 -38.13 -26.34
C LYS A 81 -7.41 -38.67 -24.93
N GLU A 82 -6.34 -38.92 -24.16
CA GLU A 82 -6.46 -39.36 -22.77
C GLU A 82 -7.09 -38.26 -21.90
N GLN A 83 -6.59 -37.03 -22.01
CA GLN A 83 -7.11 -35.88 -21.25
C GLN A 83 -8.56 -35.55 -21.61
N ALA A 84 -8.93 -35.63 -22.89
CA ALA A 84 -10.27 -35.34 -23.39
C ALA A 84 -11.38 -36.20 -22.77
N ARG A 85 -11.06 -37.41 -22.28
CA ARG A 85 -12.00 -38.29 -21.56
C ARG A 85 -12.42 -37.72 -20.21
N ASP A 86 -11.52 -36.99 -19.56
CA ASP A 86 -11.70 -36.52 -18.19
C ASP A 86 -12.18 -35.06 -18.12
N VAL A 87 -11.75 -34.21 -19.06
CA VAL A 87 -12.01 -32.76 -19.04
C VAL A 87 -13.39 -32.38 -19.60
N ASP A 88 -13.93 -31.27 -19.13
CA ASP A 88 -15.26 -30.76 -19.50
C ASP A 88 -15.15 -29.62 -20.53
N ILE A 89 -14.05 -28.85 -20.49
CA ILE A 89 -13.79 -27.74 -21.41
C ILE A 89 -12.37 -27.85 -21.98
N ILE A 90 -12.23 -27.68 -23.29
CA ILE A 90 -10.93 -27.53 -23.97
C ILE A 90 -10.84 -26.15 -24.60
N ILE A 91 -9.74 -25.43 -24.36
CA ILE A 91 -9.45 -24.13 -24.97
C ILE A 91 -8.16 -24.27 -25.78
N THR A 92 -8.23 -24.05 -27.09
CA THR A 92 -7.07 -24.19 -27.98
C THR A 92 -6.60 -22.84 -28.49
N THR A 93 -5.30 -22.57 -28.36
CA THR A 93 -4.66 -21.31 -28.76
C THR A 93 -3.35 -21.53 -29.54
N ALA A 94 -3.16 -22.72 -30.11
CA ALA A 94 -1.92 -23.09 -30.76
C ALA A 94 -1.84 -22.47 -32.16
N LEU A 95 -0.94 -21.51 -32.35
CA LEU A 95 -0.74 -20.82 -33.61
C LEU A 95 0.75 -20.61 -33.89
N ILE A 96 1.19 -21.00 -35.10
CA ILE A 96 2.55 -20.77 -35.59
C ILE A 96 2.48 -19.66 -36.64
N PRO A 97 3.22 -18.54 -36.47
CA PRO A 97 3.20 -17.45 -37.45
C PRO A 97 3.51 -17.90 -38.87
N GLY A 98 2.67 -17.50 -39.83
CA GLY A 98 2.84 -17.80 -41.25
C GLY A 98 2.47 -19.23 -41.68
N LYS A 99 1.92 -20.06 -40.77
CA LYS A 99 1.42 -21.40 -41.06
C LYS A 99 -0.05 -21.55 -40.64
N PRO A 100 -0.82 -22.46 -41.29
CA PRO A 100 -2.13 -22.85 -40.79
C PRO A 100 -2.05 -23.40 -39.37
N ALA A 101 -3.13 -23.23 -38.59
CA ALA A 101 -3.25 -23.80 -37.26
C ALA A 101 -3.17 -25.35 -37.31
N PRO A 102 -2.38 -25.99 -36.44
CA PRO A 102 -2.29 -27.44 -36.39
C PRO A 102 -3.62 -28.04 -35.89
N LYS A 103 -4.06 -29.16 -36.50
CA LYS A 103 -5.26 -29.90 -36.08
C LYS A 103 -4.94 -30.80 -34.89
N LEU A 104 -5.17 -30.28 -33.68
CA LEU A 104 -4.84 -30.93 -32.41
C LEU A 104 -6.05 -31.65 -31.79
N ILE A 105 -7.27 -31.22 -32.11
CA ILE A 105 -8.51 -31.83 -31.62
C ILE A 105 -9.26 -32.45 -32.81
N THR A 106 -9.03 -33.74 -33.02
CA THR A 106 -9.65 -34.51 -34.10
C THR A 106 -11.07 -34.96 -33.73
N ASN A 107 -11.85 -35.39 -34.72
CA ASN A 107 -13.18 -35.95 -34.47
C ASN A 107 -13.16 -37.19 -33.55
N ASP A 108 -12.08 -37.98 -33.59
CA ASP A 108 -11.85 -39.11 -32.69
C ASP A 108 -11.64 -38.65 -31.23
N ILE A 109 -10.90 -37.55 -31.01
CA ILE A 109 -10.75 -36.93 -29.67
C ILE A 109 -12.07 -36.34 -29.20
N LEU A 110 -12.84 -35.67 -30.07
CA LEU A 110 -14.16 -35.15 -29.72
C LEU A 110 -15.14 -36.25 -29.31
N SER A 111 -15.07 -37.43 -29.95
CA SER A 111 -15.99 -38.54 -29.70
C SER A 111 -15.86 -39.15 -28.30
N VAL A 112 -14.70 -38.97 -27.64
CA VAL A 112 -14.46 -39.50 -26.29
C VAL A 112 -14.75 -38.48 -25.18
N MET A 113 -15.12 -37.24 -25.55
CA MET A 113 -15.53 -36.23 -24.59
C MET A 113 -16.93 -36.53 -24.04
N LYS A 114 -17.21 -36.04 -22.83
CA LYS A 114 -18.54 -36.15 -22.24
C LYS A 114 -19.56 -35.32 -23.05
N PRO A 115 -20.79 -35.82 -23.26
CA PRO A 115 -21.86 -35.00 -23.82
C PRO A 115 -22.10 -33.75 -22.95
N GLY A 116 -22.23 -32.59 -23.58
CA GLY A 116 -22.32 -31.29 -22.91
C GLY A 116 -20.99 -30.57 -22.72
N SER A 117 -19.85 -31.21 -23.03
CA SER A 117 -18.54 -30.56 -23.02
C SER A 117 -18.45 -29.41 -24.03
N ILE A 118 -17.47 -28.53 -23.83
CA ILE A 118 -17.27 -27.33 -24.66
C ILE A 118 -15.84 -27.29 -25.21
N VAL A 119 -15.70 -26.96 -26.49
CA VAL A 119 -14.41 -26.66 -27.12
C VAL A 119 -14.43 -25.21 -27.59
N VAL A 120 -13.45 -24.41 -27.16
CA VAL A 120 -13.26 -23.02 -27.58
C VAL A 120 -11.99 -22.91 -28.40
N ASP A 121 -12.14 -22.67 -29.70
CA ASP A 121 -11.03 -22.63 -30.65
C ASP A 121 -10.66 -21.20 -31.01
N LEU A 122 -9.62 -20.67 -30.33
CA LEU A 122 -9.14 -19.31 -30.57
C LEU A 122 -8.33 -19.20 -31.86
N ALA A 123 -7.95 -20.32 -32.48
CA ALA A 123 -7.21 -20.35 -33.73
C ALA A 123 -8.12 -20.44 -34.97
N ALA A 124 -9.45 -20.28 -34.81
CA ALA A 124 -10.44 -20.44 -35.87
C ALA A 124 -10.15 -19.61 -37.13
N GLU A 125 -9.63 -18.38 -36.98
CA GLU A 125 -9.25 -17.51 -38.11
C GLU A 125 -8.14 -18.10 -38.98
N ALA A 126 -7.22 -18.86 -38.38
CA ALA A 126 -6.06 -19.45 -39.05
C ALA A 126 -6.31 -20.91 -39.46
N GLY A 127 -7.57 -21.32 -39.55
CA GLY A 127 -7.99 -22.68 -39.90
C GLY A 127 -8.48 -23.51 -38.71
N GLY A 128 -8.23 -23.10 -37.46
CA GLY A 128 -8.71 -23.75 -36.24
C GLY A 128 -7.88 -24.96 -35.79
N ASN A 129 -7.69 -25.12 -34.47
CA ASN A 129 -7.05 -26.31 -33.91
C ASN A 129 -7.97 -27.53 -33.83
N CYS A 130 -9.29 -27.34 -33.92
CA CYS A 130 -10.24 -28.43 -33.95
C CYS A 130 -10.69 -28.74 -35.40
N GLU A 131 -10.80 -30.03 -35.74
CA GLU A 131 -11.25 -30.47 -37.07
C GLU A 131 -12.68 -30.06 -37.37
N ALA A 132 -13.53 -30.06 -36.35
CA ALA A 132 -14.92 -29.66 -36.44
C ALA A 132 -15.11 -28.14 -36.25
N THR A 133 -14.07 -27.31 -36.20
CA THR A 133 -14.28 -25.85 -36.11
C THR A 133 -14.90 -25.29 -37.39
N LYS A 134 -16.00 -24.54 -37.24
CA LYS A 134 -16.56 -23.67 -38.27
C LYS A 134 -16.30 -22.21 -37.88
N PRO A 135 -15.40 -21.50 -38.58
CA PRO A 135 -15.06 -20.13 -38.22
C PRO A 135 -16.28 -19.21 -38.19
N GLY A 136 -16.44 -18.46 -37.11
CA GLY A 136 -17.55 -17.52 -36.89
C GLY A 136 -18.80 -18.13 -36.24
N GLU A 137 -18.87 -19.45 -36.07
CA GLU A 137 -20.07 -20.13 -35.60
C GLU A 137 -19.89 -20.78 -34.21
N LEU A 138 -21.01 -20.89 -33.49
CA LEU A 138 -21.19 -21.82 -32.38
C LEU A 138 -22.18 -22.89 -32.83
N TYR A 139 -21.77 -24.16 -32.75
CA TYR A 139 -22.66 -25.27 -33.09
C TYR A 139 -22.30 -26.53 -32.28
N VAL A 140 -23.23 -27.48 -32.25
CA VAL A 140 -23.04 -28.74 -31.52
C VAL A 140 -22.63 -29.85 -32.49
N HIS A 141 -21.55 -30.55 -32.16
CA HIS A 141 -21.04 -31.71 -32.88
C HIS A 141 -20.91 -32.88 -31.92
N ASN A 142 -21.60 -34.01 -32.19
CA ASN A 142 -21.57 -35.22 -31.34
C ASN A 142 -21.83 -34.95 -29.84
N GLY A 143 -22.72 -34.00 -29.53
CA GLY A 143 -23.05 -33.62 -28.15
C GLY A 143 -22.06 -32.65 -27.48
N VAL A 144 -20.98 -32.25 -28.17
CA VAL A 144 -20.00 -31.26 -27.72
C VAL A 144 -20.28 -29.91 -28.39
N SER A 145 -20.29 -28.82 -27.64
CA SER A 145 -20.46 -27.48 -28.20
C SER A 145 -19.11 -26.93 -28.66
N ILE A 146 -19.01 -26.55 -29.93
CA ILE A 146 -17.79 -26.01 -30.53
C ILE A 146 -17.99 -24.51 -30.76
N ILE A 147 -17.10 -23.69 -30.19
CA ILE A 147 -17.08 -22.24 -30.30
C ILE A 147 -15.90 -21.84 -31.19
N GLY A 148 -16.18 -21.40 -32.40
CA GLY A 148 -15.18 -20.98 -33.40
C GLY A 148 -15.24 -19.50 -33.74
N TYR A 149 -15.70 -18.62 -32.84
CA TYR A 149 -15.79 -17.19 -33.13
C TYR A 149 -14.43 -16.59 -33.45
N THR A 150 -14.39 -15.80 -34.53
CA THR A 150 -13.18 -15.11 -35.01
C THR A 150 -13.04 -13.72 -34.38
N ASP A 151 -14.16 -13.13 -33.94
CA ASP A 151 -14.25 -11.77 -33.43
C ASP A 151 -14.22 -11.66 -31.89
N LEU A 152 -13.55 -12.59 -31.19
CA LEU A 152 -13.54 -12.63 -29.72
C LEU A 152 -13.19 -11.27 -29.04
N PRO A 153 -12.18 -10.50 -29.49
CA PRO A 153 -11.92 -9.17 -28.94
C PRO A 153 -13.09 -8.19 -29.12
N SER A 154 -13.87 -8.32 -30.19
CA SER A 154 -15.04 -7.46 -30.48
C SER A 154 -16.20 -7.73 -29.52
N ARG A 155 -16.25 -8.92 -28.92
CA ARG A 155 -17.26 -9.31 -27.92
C ARG A 155 -16.97 -8.77 -26.52
N LEU A 156 -15.82 -8.12 -26.34
CA LEU A 156 -15.46 -7.35 -25.15
C LEU A 156 -15.03 -5.93 -25.57
N PRO A 157 -15.90 -5.19 -26.28
CA PRO A 157 -15.50 -4.04 -27.09
C PRO A 157 -14.94 -2.91 -26.24
N THR A 158 -15.54 -2.63 -25.07
CA THR A 158 -15.06 -1.57 -24.17
C THR A 158 -13.60 -1.77 -23.75
N GLN A 159 -13.23 -2.99 -23.33
CA GLN A 159 -11.84 -3.24 -22.91
C GLN A 159 -10.89 -3.30 -24.09
N SER A 160 -11.31 -3.92 -25.20
CA SER A 160 -10.51 -3.94 -26.42
C SER A 160 -10.20 -2.54 -26.92
N SER A 161 -11.19 -1.65 -26.96
CA SER A 161 -11.02 -0.24 -27.35
C SER A 161 -10.09 0.52 -26.39
N VAL A 162 -10.25 0.35 -25.07
CA VAL A 162 -9.38 1.02 -24.08
C VAL A 162 -7.94 0.55 -24.20
N LEU A 163 -7.71 -0.76 -24.26
CA LEU A 163 -6.36 -1.32 -24.35
C LEU A 163 -5.69 -0.98 -25.69
N TYR A 164 -6.44 -1.03 -26.79
CA TYR A 164 -5.93 -0.64 -28.10
C TYR A 164 -5.61 0.87 -28.16
N SER A 165 -6.50 1.73 -27.65
CA SER A 165 -6.24 3.18 -27.55
C SER A 165 -5.01 3.48 -26.71
N ASN A 166 -4.79 2.76 -25.61
CA ASN A 166 -3.60 2.91 -24.78
C ASN A 166 -2.33 2.49 -25.53
N ASN A 167 -2.38 1.42 -26.32
CA ASN A 167 -1.25 0.99 -27.15
C ASN A 167 -0.92 2.03 -28.22
N VAL A 168 -1.92 2.56 -28.92
CA VAL A 168 -1.75 3.63 -29.92
C VAL A 168 -1.16 4.88 -29.26
N THR A 169 -1.70 5.30 -28.11
CA THR A 169 -1.21 6.48 -27.38
C THR A 169 0.24 6.30 -26.96
N LYS A 170 0.60 5.14 -26.39
CA LYS A 170 1.97 4.84 -25.97
C LYS A 170 2.94 4.80 -27.15
N PHE A 171 2.51 4.23 -28.27
CA PHE A 171 3.31 4.22 -29.50
C PHE A 171 3.54 5.65 -30.03
N LEU A 172 2.52 6.51 -30.03
CA LEU A 172 2.67 7.92 -30.42
C LEU A 172 3.63 8.68 -29.48
N LEU A 173 3.55 8.43 -28.18
CA LEU A 173 4.47 9.02 -27.19
C LEU A 173 5.90 8.50 -27.34
N SER A 174 6.12 7.29 -27.87
CA SER A 174 7.45 6.74 -28.11
C SER A 174 8.11 7.22 -29.41
N LEU A 175 7.38 7.93 -30.29
CA LEU A 175 7.95 8.47 -31.54
C LEU A 175 9.05 9.52 -31.28
N GLY A 176 9.01 10.20 -30.12
CA GLY A 176 9.97 11.19 -29.67
C GLY A 176 9.43 12.64 -29.71
N GLY A 177 10.33 13.62 -29.63
CA GLY A 177 10.06 15.01 -30.01
C GLY A 177 9.47 15.96 -28.96
N ASP A 178 9.47 15.63 -27.66
CA ASP A 178 9.02 16.52 -26.55
C ASP A 178 7.79 17.40 -26.88
N GLY A 179 6.72 16.76 -27.38
CA GLY A 179 5.47 17.44 -27.76
C GLY A 179 5.37 17.88 -29.23
N GLN A 180 6.37 17.59 -30.06
CA GLN A 180 6.32 17.71 -31.52
C GLN A 180 6.24 16.34 -32.17
N PHE A 181 5.53 16.26 -33.30
CA PHE A 181 5.51 15.04 -34.10
C PHE A 181 6.86 14.86 -34.81
N LEU A 182 7.66 13.91 -34.32
CA LEU A 182 8.95 13.54 -34.90
C LEU A 182 9.01 12.02 -35.01
N LEU A 183 9.47 11.52 -36.16
CA LEU A 183 9.66 10.07 -36.39
C LEU A 183 11.13 9.72 -36.14
N ASN A 184 11.43 9.18 -34.96
CA ASN A 184 12.77 8.65 -34.69
C ASN A 184 12.95 7.27 -35.35
N LEU A 185 13.51 7.22 -36.55
CA LEU A 185 13.79 5.96 -37.27
C LEU A 185 14.97 5.16 -36.70
N GLU A 186 15.70 5.70 -35.71
CA GLU A 186 16.72 4.95 -34.98
C GLU A 186 16.13 4.13 -33.83
N ASP A 187 14.91 4.43 -33.40
CA ASP A 187 14.19 3.60 -32.43
C ASP A 187 13.71 2.30 -33.09
N GLU A 188 14.09 1.16 -32.52
CA GLU A 188 13.79 -0.17 -33.07
C GLU A 188 12.28 -0.45 -33.16
N VAL A 189 11.48 0.06 -32.21
CA VAL A 189 10.03 -0.14 -32.16
C VAL A 189 9.35 0.72 -33.23
N VAL A 190 9.76 1.99 -33.34
CA VAL A 190 9.25 2.92 -34.37
C VAL A 190 9.61 2.41 -35.75
N ARG A 191 10.87 2.05 -35.98
CA ARG A 191 11.33 1.52 -37.27
C ARG A 191 10.69 0.18 -37.62
N GLY A 192 10.48 -0.69 -36.64
CA GLY A 192 9.84 -1.99 -36.81
C GLY A 192 8.34 -1.90 -37.17
N ALA A 193 7.65 -0.85 -36.69
CA ALA A 193 6.23 -0.63 -36.96
C ALA A 193 5.95 0.06 -38.31
N ILE A 194 6.88 0.89 -38.82
CA ILE A 194 6.70 1.62 -40.08
C ILE A 194 7.00 0.70 -41.28
N VAL A 195 5.96 0.41 -42.06
CA VAL A 195 6.07 -0.39 -43.30
C VAL A 195 6.38 0.47 -44.52
N THR A 196 5.84 1.70 -44.57
CA THR A 196 6.04 2.66 -45.67
C THR A 196 6.39 4.04 -45.12
N HIS A 197 7.37 4.71 -45.72
CA HIS A 197 7.75 6.09 -45.39
C HIS A 197 7.90 6.89 -46.69
N GLU A 198 7.21 8.03 -46.80
CA GLU A 198 7.24 8.90 -47.99
C GLU A 198 6.95 8.15 -49.32
N GLY A 199 6.01 7.22 -49.29
CA GLY A 199 5.64 6.41 -50.46
C GLY A 199 6.62 5.30 -50.83
N GLN A 200 7.72 5.13 -50.08
CA GLN A 200 8.67 4.04 -50.28
C GLN A 200 8.45 2.92 -49.26
N LEU A 201 8.51 1.67 -49.74
CA LEU A 201 8.47 0.50 -48.88
C LEU A 201 9.80 0.39 -48.14
N LEU A 202 9.76 0.42 -46.81
CA LEU A 202 10.97 0.26 -46.02
C LEU A 202 11.37 -1.23 -45.92
N PRO A 203 12.67 -1.55 -45.84
CA PRO A 203 13.12 -2.93 -45.64
C PRO A 203 12.49 -3.53 -44.38
N ARG A 204 12.13 -4.82 -44.43
CA ARG A 204 11.59 -5.50 -43.24
C ARG A 204 12.72 -5.66 -42.21
N VAL A 205 12.57 -5.04 -41.05
CA VAL A 205 13.45 -5.31 -39.91
C VAL A 205 13.00 -6.64 -39.33
N ALA A 206 13.92 -7.62 -39.27
CA ALA A 206 13.63 -8.86 -38.57
C ALA A 206 13.34 -8.51 -37.10
N PRO A 207 12.29 -9.07 -36.47
CA PRO A 207 12.07 -8.84 -35.06
C PRO A 207 13.36 -9.15 -34.32
N ALA A 208 13.86 -8.20 -33.51
CA ALA A 208 14.89 -8.53 -32.55
C ALA A 208 14.38 -9.77 -31.78
N PRO A 209 15.22 -10.80 -31.56
CA PRO A 209 14.82 -11.87 -30.66
C PRO A 209 14.32 -11.18 -29.38
N PRO A 210 13.18 -11.62 -28.80
CA PRO A 210 12.68 -11.02 -27.59
C PRO A 210 13.88 -10.93 -26.65
N PRO A 211 14.08 -9.80 -25.96
CA PRO A 211 15.10 -9.75 -24.93
C PRO A 211 14.89 -11.03 -24.14
N ILE A 212 15.92 -11.91 -24.15
CA ILE A 212 15.93 -13.08 -23.27
C ILE A 212 15.47 -12.47 -21.97
N PRO A 213 14.29 -12.85 -21.41
CA PRO A 213 13.79 -12.21 -20.23
C PRO A 213 14.98 -12.17 -19.33
N THR A 214 15.47 -10.95 -19.03
CA THR A 214 16.65 -10.80 -18.19
C THR A 214 16.23 -11.59 -16.99
N ILE A 215 16.85 -12.77 -16.84
CA ILE A 215 16.58 -13.61 -15.70
C ILE A 215 16.82 -12.61 -14.59
N PRO A 216 15.80 -12.20 -13.81
CA PRO A 216 16.08 -11.34 -12.67
C PRO A 216 17.23 -12.04 -11.97
N PRO A 217 18.40 -11.39 -11.90
CA PRO A 217 19.72 -12.02 -11.94
C PRO A 217 19.63 -13.30 -11.15
N THR A 218 19.63 -14.44 -11.87
CA THR A 218 19.28 -15.78 -11.40
C THR A 218 18.71 -15.70 -10.01
N ALA A 219 17.39 -15.50 -9.83
CA ALA A 219 16.76 -15.45 -8.51
C ALA A 219 17.46 -16.50 -7.67
N LYS A 220 18.38 -16.03 -6.78
CA LYS A 220 19.56 -16.81 -6.31
C LYS A 220 19.07 -18.22 -6.14
N ALA A 221 19.48 -19.14 -7.04
CA ALA A 221 18.89 -20.47 -7.19
C ALA A 221 18.37 -20.89 -5.83
N GLU A 222 17.04 -20.78 -5.61
CA GLU A 222 16.47 -20.55 -4.28
C GLU A 222 17.24 -21.44 -3.34
N GLU A 223 18.19 -20.83 -2.61
CA GLU A 223 19.13 -21.58 -1.80
C GLU A 223 18.18 -22.41 -1.00
N ILE A 224 18.23 -23.75 -1.12
CA ILE A 224 17.37 -24.59 -0.30
C ILE A 224 17.76 -24.15 1.09
N LYS A 225 16.96 -23.24 1.67
CA LYS A 225 17.19 -22.69 2.98
C LYS A 225 16.94 -23.92 3.79
N VAL A 226 18.02 -24.64 4.09
CA VAL A 226 18.00 -25.90 4.83
C VAL A 226 16.99 -25.64 5.92
N ALA A 227 15.84 -26.32 5.83
CA ALA A 227 14.69 -25.93 6.61
C ALA A 227 15.17 -25.90 8.05
N ILE A 228 15.15 -24.69 8.65
CA ILE A 228 15.77 -24.45 9.95
C ILE A 228 15.28 -25.57 10.86
N THR A 229 16.21 -26.37 11.39
CA THR A 229 15.79 -27.52 12.16
C THR A 229 14.95 -27.04 13.35
N PRO A 230 13.97 -27.82 13.83
CA PRO A 230 13.20 -27.44 15.01
C PRO A 230 14.10 -27.02 16.17
N TRP A 231 15.27 -27.65 16.31
CA TRP A 231 16.28 -27.21 17.27
C TRP A 231 16.81 -25.81 16.95
N GLN A 232 17.38 -25.56 15.76
CA GLN A 232 17.91 -24.24 15.40
C GLN A 232 16.88 -23.11 15.53
N LYS A 233 15.60 -23.37 15.25
CA LYS A 233 14.51 -22.42 15.45
C LYS A 233 14.36 -22.11 16.94
N THR A 234 14.20 -23.13 17.77
CA THR A 234 14.06 -22.98 19.22
C THR A 234 15.31 -22.35 19.86
N SER A 235 16.53 -22.71 19.40
CA SER A 235 17.77 -22.08 19.91
C SER A 235 17.78 -20.59 19.65
N ARG A 236 17.38 -20.17 18.44
CA ARG A 236 17.33 -18.75 18.07
C ARG A 236 16.27 -18.01 18.86
N GLU A 237 15.09 -18.60 19.05
CA GLU A 237 14.02 -18.01 19.87
C GLU A 237 14.47 -17.84 21.32
N VAL A 238 15.05 -18.88 21.93
CA VAL A 238 15.59 -18.83 23.29
C VAL A 238 16.73 -17.82 23.41
N ALA A 239 17.61 -17.74 22.40
CA ALA A 239 18.70 -16.76 22.39
C ALA A 239 18.17 -15.31 22.32
N VAL A 240 17.13 -15.05 21.51
CA VAL A 240 16.48 -13.75 21.43
C VAL A 240 15.80 -13.38 22.75
N VAL A 241 15.05 -14.32 23.36
CA VAL A 241 14.40 -14.11 24.66
C VAL A 241 15.43 -13.86 25.76
N THR A 242 16.48 -14.68 25.82
CA THR A 242 17.56 -14.55 26.80
C THR A 242 18.30 -13.22 26.64
N GLY A 243 18.61 -12.84 25.41
CA GLY A 243 19.24 -11.54 25.10
C GLY A 243 18.35 -10.37 25.49
N GLY A 244 17.03 -10.45 25.24
CA GLY A 244 16.06 -9.44 25.67
C GLY A 244 16.00 -9.30 27.19
N MET A 245 15.89 -10.41 27.92
CA MET A 245 15.87 -10.42 29.39
C MET A 245 17.16 -9.87 30.00
N ALA A 246 18.32 -10.33 29.49
CA ALA A 246 19.62 -9.83 29.92
C ALA A 246 19.80 -8.34 29.62
N GLY A 247 19.30 -7.87 28.47
CA GLY A 247 19.28 -6.46 28.09
C GLY A 247 18.49 -5.59 29.08
N VAL A 248 17.30 -6.02 29.47
CA VAL A 248 16.46 -5.28 30.45
C VAL A 248 17.14 -5.22 31.82
N ILE A 249 17.74 -6.31 32.30
CA ILE A 249 18.49 -6.32 33.57
C ILE A 249 19.69 -5.38 33.51
N SER A 250 20.45 -5.44 32.40
CA SER A 250 21.62 -4.58 32.19
C SER A 250 21.25 -3.11 32.14
N LEU A 251 20.15 -2.78 31.45
CA LEU A 251 19.60 -1.42 31.41
C LEU A 251 19.16 -0.93 32.79
N GLY A 252 18.50 -1.79 33.58
CA GLY A 252 18.11 -1.49 34.96
C GLY A 252 19.30 -1.22 35.88
N LYS A 253 20.42 -1.95 35.72
CA LYS A 253 21.66 -1.66 36.46
C LYS A 253 22.36 -0.38 36.00
N ALA A 254 22.24 -0.03 34.72
CA ALA A 254 22.91 1.13 34.12
C ALA A 254 22.14 2.45 34.31
N THR A 255 20.89 2.41 34.78
CA THR A 255 19.98 3.57 34.84
C THR A 255 19.29 3.68 36.20
N GLY A 256 18.60 4.81 36.44
CA GLY A 256 17.86 5.07 37.69
C GLY A 256 16.38 4.70 37.63
N THR A 257 15.71 4.71 38.78
CA THR A 257 14.28 4.38 38.92
C THR A 257 13.40 5.24 38.01
N ALA A 258 13.61 6.55 37.98
CA ALA A 258 12.84 7.47 37.14
C ALA A 258 12.99 7.18 35.63
N PHE A 259 14.15 6.69 35.17
CA PHE A 259 14.31 6.27 33.78
C PHE A 259 13.54 4.97 33.52
N MET A 260 13.64 3.99 34.43
CA MET A 260 12.96 2.71 34.31
C MET A 260 11.44 2.84 34.34
N ASP A 261 10.87 3.77 35.10
CA ASP A 261 9.43 4.07 35.10
C ASP A 261 8.95 4.59 33.72
N ASN A 262 9.74 5.48 33.11
CA ASN A 262 9.49 5.97 31.75
C ASN A 262 9.68 4.86 30.70
N PHE A 263 10.70 4.02 30.86
CA PHE A 263 10.98 2.90 29.95
C PHE A 263 9.90 1.81 30.04
N PHE A 264 9.37 1.55 31.22
CA PHE A 264 8.23 0.66 31.43
C PHE A 264 6.98 1.17 30.71
N THR A 265 6.68 2.47 30.88
CA THR A 265 5.57 3.13 30.17
C THR A 265 5.77 3.07 28.65
N PHE A 266 6.99 3.30 28.16
CA PHE A 266 7.35 3.15 26.75
C PHE A 266 7.12 1.72 26.24
N GLY A 267 7.53 0.69 26.99
CA GLY A 267 7.35 -0.71 26.62
C GLY A 267 5.88 -1.11 26.49
N LEU A 268 5.05 -0.71 27.47
CA LEU A 268 3.60 -0.94 27.40
C LEU A 268 2.95 -0.17 26.25
N ALA A 269 3.33 1.10 26.05
CA ALA A 269 2.82 1.91 24.94
C ALA A 269 3.19 1.31 23.58
N ALA A 270 4.40 0.74 23.42
CA ALA A 270 4.82 0.07 22.20
C ALA A 270 3.99 -1.19 21.90
N LEU A 271 3.69 -2.00 22.93
CA LEU A 271 2.83 -3.19 22.78
C LEU A 271 1.39 -2.81 22.39
N VAL A 272 0.84 -1.77 23.03
CA VAL A 272 -0.48 -1.23 22.66
C VAL A 272 -0.45 -0.70 21.23
N GLY A 273 0.55 0.10 20.88
CA GLY A 273 0.72 0.65 19.54
C GLY A 273 0.81 -0.43 18.46
N TYR A 274 1.58 -1.51 18.70
CA TYR A 274 1.68 -2.65 17.79
C TYR A 274 0.31 -3.26 17.50
N ARG A 275 -0.50 -3.52 18.53
CA ARG A 275 -1.84 -4.11 18.37
C ARG A 275 -2.80 -3.17 17.67
N VAL A 276 -2.78 -1.89 18.02
CA VAL A 276 -3.69 -0.88 17.48
C VAL A 276 -3.45 -0.65 16.00
N VAL A 277 -2.18 -0.53 15.57
CA VAL A 277 -1.82 -0.34 14.17
C VAL A 277 -2.14 -1.58 13.33
N TRP A 278 -1.91 -2.77 13.86
CA TRP A 278 -2.19 -4.03 13.14
C TRP A 278 -3.67 -4.25 12.84
N GLN A 279 -4.56 -3.61 13.59
CA GLN A 279 -6.02 -3.71 13.39
C GLN A 279 -6.58 -2.69 12.39
N VAL A 280 -5.77 -1.78 11.86
CA VAL A 280 -6.22 -0.77 10.90
C VAL A 280 -6.61 -1.43 9.57
N ALA A 281 -7.74 -1.01 8.99
CA ALA A 281 -8.17 -1.54 7.71
C ALA A 281 -7.14 -1.18 6.60
N PRO A 282 -6.78 -2.08 5.68
CA PRO A 282 -5.77 -1.81 4.65
C PRO A 282 -6.06 -0.57 3.79
N ALA A 283 -7.34 -0.30 3.50
CA ALA A 283 -7.77 0.89 2.76
C ALA A 283 -7.53 2.22 3.52
N LEU A 284 -7.27 2.17 4.83
CA LEU A 284 -7.07 3.31 5.71
C LEU A 284 -5.59 3.51 6.09
N HIS A 285 -4.64 2.79 5.49
CA HIS A 285 -3.21 2.98 5.75
C HIS A 285 -2.72 4.40 5.42
N SER A 286 -3.22 5.02 4.34
CA SER A 286 -2.83 6.40 4.01
C SER A 286 -3.40 7.42 5.01
N PRO A 287 -4.69 7.38 5.39
CA PRO A 287 -5.21 8.12 6.54
C PRO A 287 -4.48 7.85 7.86
N LEU A 288 -4.04 6.61 8.12
CA LEU A 288 -3.26 6.27 9.30
C LEU A 288 -1.93 7.02 9.33
N MET A 289 -1.20 7.04 8.22
CA MET A 289 0.04 7.83 8.10
C MET A 289 -0.20 9.32 8.36
N SER A 290 -1.34 9.86 7.90
CA SER A 290 -1.71 11.26 8.16
C SER A 290 -2.06 11.51 9.64
N VAL A 291 -2.82 10.63 10.30
CA VAL A 291 -3.16 10.75 11.74
C VAL A 291 -1.93 10.62 12.61
N THR A 292 -1.08 9.62 12.38
CA THR A 292 0.14 9.43 13.17
C THR A 292 1.07 10.63 13.01
N ASN A 293 1.12 11.21 11.81
CA ASN A 293 1.82 12.45 11.59
C ASN A 293 1.17 13.64 12.32
N ALA A 294 -0.16 13.79 12.32
CA ALA A 294 -0.82 14.85 13.09
C ALA A 294 -0.54 14.74 14.60
N ILE A 295 -0.64 13.53 15.15
CA ILE A 295 -0.38 13.24 16.58
C ILE A 295 1.08 13.46 16.93
N SER A 296 2.04 13.15 16.05
CA SER A 296 3.46 13.37 16.33
C SER A 296 3.83 14.86 16.51
N GLY A 297 2.94 15.77 16.09
CA GLY A 297 3.02 17.19 16.45
C GLY A 297 3.03 17.46 17.97
N MET A 298 2.69 16.48 18.80
CA MET A 298 2.92 16.49 20.26
C MET A 298 4.39 16.74 20.66
N VAL A 299 5.36 16.59 19.73
CA VAL A 299 6.74 17.04 19.92
C VAL A 299 6.85 18.49 20.40
N GLY A 300 5.89 19.33 20.03
CA GLY A 300 5.80 20.73 20.46
C GLY A 300 5.69 20.89 21.98
N ILE A 301 5.22 19.89 22.72
CA ILE A 301 5.21 19.91 24.20
C ILE A 301 6.63 20.07 24.75
N GLY A 302 7.63 19.43 24.14
CA GLY A 302 9.01 19.64 24.56
C GLY A 302 9.47 21.09 24.32
N GLY A 303 8.99 21.72 23.24
CA GLY A 303 9.21 23.15 22.99
C GLY A 303 8.56 24.06 24.04
N LEU A 304 7.38 23.68 24.57
CA LEU A 304 6.72 24.42 25.67
C LEU A 304 7.63 24.53 26.91
N PHE A 305 8.29 23.44 27.30
CA PHE A 305 9.20 23.45 28.46
C PHE A 305 10.48 24.27 28.24
N VAL A 306 10.79 24.64 27.00
CA VAL A 306 11.96 25.46 26.64
C VAL A 306 11.57 26.92 26.40
N MET A 307 10.30 27.20 26.08
CA MET A 307 9.79 28.57 25.91
C MET A 307 9.86 29.38 27.22
N GLY A 308 10.10 30.68 27.09
CA GLY A 308 10.20 31.61 28.21
C GLY A 308 10.53 33.02 27.75
N GLY A 309 10.85 33.91 28.69
CA GLY A 309 11.06 35.33 28.43
C GLY A 309 9.81 36.14 28.76
N GLY A 310 9.22 36.78 27.75
CA GLY A 310 8.00 37.59 27.89
C GLY A 310 7.07 37.41 26.70
N TYR A 311 6.65 38.51 26.06
CA TYR A 311 5.92 38.44 24.79
C TYR A 311 6.78 37.92 23.63
N LEU A 312 8.10 38.03 23.75
CA LEU A 312 9.11 37.56 22.81
C LEU A 312 10.17 36.75 23.57
N PRO A 313 10.84 35.79 22.90
CA PRO A 313 11.90 35.00 23.52
C PRO A 313 13.11 35.89 23.82
N GLY A 314 13.70 35.74 25.01
CA GLY A 314 14.86 36.50 25.46
C GLY A 314 16.21 35.84 25.19
N THR A 315 16.23 34.51 25.00
CA THR A 315 17.45 33.72 24.78
C THR A 315 17.32 32.80 23.56
N ILE A 316 18.45 32.33 23.04
CA ILE A 316 18.49 31.37 21.92
C ILE A 316 17.68 30.10 22.25
N PRO A 317 17.84 29.44 23.41
CA PRO A 317 16.99 28.31 23.80
C PRO A 317 15.49 28.61 23.68
N GLN A 318 15.04 29.74 24.23
CA GLN A 318 13.64 30.13 24.22
C GLN A 318 13.12 30.37 22.81
N ALA A 319 13.94 30.93 21.92
CA ALA A 319 13.62 31.09 20.51
C ALA A 319 13.49 29.74 19.80
N LEU A 320 14.39 28.80 20.06
CA LEU A 320 14.31 27.43 19.52
C LEU A 320 13.05 26.71 20.02
N GLY A 321 12.68 26.88 21.29
CA GLY A 321 11.43 26.38 21.86
C GLY A 321 10.20 26.96 21.15
N ALA A 322 10.17 28.27 20.92
CA ALA A 322 9.08 28.93 20.20
C ALA A 322 8.96 28.45 18.73
N ILE A 323 10.09 28.30 18.02
CA ILE A 323 10.08 27.77 16.65
C ILE A 323 9.60 26.32 16.64
N SER A 324 10.03 25.50 17.59
CA SER A 324 9.56 24.12 17.73
C SER A 324 8.03 24.04 17.92
N VAL A 325 7.46 24.88 18.78
CA VAL A 325 6.00 24.98 18.98
C VAL A 325 5.28 25.45 17.70
N LEU A 326 5.86 26.39 16.95
CA LEU A 326 5.32 26.82 15.66
C LEU A 326 5.22 25.64 14.68
N LEU A 327 6.34 24.94 14.46
CA LEU A 327 6.44 23.82 13.54
C LEU A 327 5.51 22.66 13.94
N ALA A 328 5.46 22.35 15.23
CA ALA A 328 4.52 21.40 15.78
C ALA A 328 3.06 21.79 15.50
N SER A 329 2.71 23.08 15.64
CA SER A 329 1.35 23.60 15.40
C SER A 329 0.97 23.54 13.92
N VAL A 330 1.91 23.80 13.00
CA VAL A 330 1.73 23.58 11.55
C VAL A 330 1.36 22.12 11.27
N ASN A 331 2.11 21.20 11.88
CA ASN A 331 1.94 19.77 11.69
C ASN A 331 0.61 19.24 12.27
N VAL A 332 0.23 19.66 13.48
CA VAL A 332 -1.05 19.28 14.11
C VAL A 332 -2.23 19.75 13.24
N ALA A 333 -2.28 21.04 12.89
CA ALA A 333 -3.39 21.60 12.13
C ALA A 333 -3.47 21.04 10.71
N GLY A 334 -2.33 21.02 10.00
CA GLY A 334 -2.24 20.48 8.65
C GLY A 334 -2.60 19.00 8.61
N GLY A 335 -2.01 18.20 9.49
CA GLY A 335 -2.22 16.76 9.57
C GLY A 335 -3.68 16.38 9.80
N PHE A 336 -4.37 16.98 10.79
CA PHE A 336 -5.77 16.66 11.05
C PHE A 336 -6.73 17.12 9.93
N ILE A 337 -6.41 18.22 9.24
CA ILE A 337 -7.19 18.69 8.08
C ILE A 337 -7.00 17.74 6.89
N ILE A 338 -5.76 17.33 6.62
CA ILE A 338 -5.44 16.36 5.56
C ILE A 338 -6.13 15.04 5.84
N THR A 339 -6.02 14.52 7.06
CA THR A 339 -6.70 13.29 7.47
C THR A 339 -8.20 13.40 7.23
N LYS A 340 -8.84 14.50 7.68
CA LYS A 340 -10.27 14.70 7.46
C LYS A 340 -10.64 14.63 5.98
N ARG A 341 -9.89 15.31 5.12
CA ARG A 341 -10.11 15.30 3.66
C ARG A 341 -9.97 13.88 3.08
N MET A 342 -8.96 13.13 3.50
CA MET A 342 -8.78 11.74 3.07
C MET A 342 -9.94 10.85 3.51
N LEU A 343 -10.45 11.04 4.73
CA LEU A 343 -11.58 10.27 5.27
C LEU A 343 -12.91 10.65 4.63
N ASP A 344 -13.10 11.92 4.26
CA ASP A 344 -14.31 12.40 3.60
C ASP A 344 -14.43 11.85 2.17
N MET A 345 -13.33 11.47 1.52
CA MET A 345 -13.34 10.80 0.21
C MET A 345 -13.97 9.40 0.24
N PHE A 346 -14.04 8.76 1.41
CA PHE A 346 -14.71 7.47 1.56
C PHE A 346 -16.22 7.59 1.84
N LYS A 347 -16.75 8.81 1.98
CA LYS A 347 -18.17 9.04 2.25
C LYS A 347 -18.99 8.83 0.98
N ARG A 348 -20.06 8.05 1.08
CA ARG A 348 -21.01 7.84 -0.01
C ARG A 348 -22.18 8.82 0.12
N SER A 349 -22.82 9.14 -1.00
CA SER A 349 -24.02 10.01 -1.03
C SER A 349 -25.22 9.40 -0.29
N THR A 350 -25.23 8.08 -0.09
CA THR A 350 -26.30 7.32 0.58
C THR A 350 -26.05 7.08 2.06
N ASP A 351 -24.90 7.48 2.62
CA ASP A 351 -24.61 7.27 4.04
C ASP A 351 -25.46 8.22 4.91
N PRO A 352 -25.89 7.79 6.12
CA PRO A 352 -26.68 8.62 7.02
C PRO A 352 -25.93 9.90 7.43
N PRO A 353 -26.65 10.96 7.81
CA PRO A 353 -26.01 12.19 8.29
C PRO A 353 -25.20 11.92 9.55
N GLU A 354 -23.98 12.47 9.60
CA GLU A 354 -23.08 12.33 10.72
C GLU A 354 -22.97 13.63 11.50
N TYR A 355 -22.94 13.51 12.83
CA TYR A 355 -22.95 14.65 13.75
C TYR A 355 -21.57 14.84 14.40
N SER A 356 -20.51 14.88 13.59
CA SER A 356 -19.12 14.95 14.08
C SER A 356 -18.82 16.18 14.94
N TRP A 357 -19.64 17.24 14.83
CA TRP A 357 -19.55 18.43 15.69
C TRP A 357 -19.84 18.14 17.17
N LEU A 358 -20.57 17.06 17.49
CA LEU A 358 -20.84 16.64 18.87
C LEU A 358 -19.56 16.25 19.60
N TYR A 359 -18.54 15.75 18.90
CA TYR A 359 -17.22 15.51 19.49
C TYR A 359 -16.48 16.80 19.85
N GLY A 360 -17.00 17.96 19.46
CA GLY A 360 -16.55 19.26 19.99
C GLY A 360 -17.05 19.54 21.40
N LEU A 361 -18.14 18.90 21.85
CA LEU A 361 -18.74 19.16 23.18
C LEU A 361 -17.74 18.96 24.33
N PRO A 362 -16.91 17.90 24.38
CA PRO A 362 -15.86 17.75 25.41
C PRO A 362 -14.76 18.84 25.39
N ALA A 363 -14.59 19.57 24.27
CA ALA A 363 -13.56 20.60 24.10
C ALA A 363 -14.03 22.02 24.39
N VAL A 364 -15.35 22.28 24.42
CA VAL A 364 -15.88 23.63 24.67
C VAL A 364 -15.66 24.00 26.13
N ALA A 365 -14.63 24.80 26.39
CA ALA A 365 -14.48 25.49 27.65
C ALA A 365 -15.81 26.15 28.00
N SER A 366 -16.33 25.84 29.18
CA SER A 366 -17.57 26.35 29.73
C SER A 366 -17.56 27.88 29.79
N LEU A 367 -17.97 28.52 28.71
CA LEU A 367 -18.39 29.91 28.68
C LEU A 367 -19.88 29.85 28.32
N SER A 368 -20.74 30.18 29.29
CA SER A 368 -22.20 30.28 29.18
C SER A 368 -23.05 28.99 29.25
N LEU A 369 -23.11 28.38 30.43
CA LEU A 369 -24.34 27.67 30.89
C LEU A 369 -24.77 28.24 32.24
N ARG A 370 -25.03 29.56 32.27
CA ARG A 370 -25.57 30.26 33.46
C ARG A 370 -27.10 30.41 33.43
N PHE A 371 -27.77 29.78 32.46
CA PHE A 371 -29.21 29.95 32.19
C PHE A 371 -30.03 28.64 32.19
N VAL A 372 -29.48 27.52 32.66
CA VAL A 372 -30.25 26.28 32.83
C VAL A 372 -30.49 26.03 34.33
N PRO A 373 -31.76 25.91 34.78
CA PRO A 373 -32.07 25.71 36.18
C PRO A 373 -31.45 24.42 36.70
N SER A 374 -30.84 24.55 37.87
CA SER A 374 -30.25 23.51 38.69
C SER A 374 -31.22 22.36 38.98
N SER A 375 -30.97 21.16 38.42
CA SER A 375 -31.16 19.89 39.14
C SER A 375 -30.66 18.62 38.44
N THR A 376 -30.26 18.60 37.15
CA THR A 376 -30.08 17.28 36.47
C THR A 376 -28.87 17.09 35.55
N TYR A 377 -28.09 18.11 35.17
CA TYR A 377 -26.91 17.87 34.30
C TYR A 377 -25.71 18.71 34.73
N ARG A 378 -24.86 18.12 35.57
CA ARG A 378 -23.57 18.69 35.99
C ARG A 378 -22.43 18.00 35.24
N GLU A 379 -22.53 17.89 33.92
CA GLU A 379 -21.45 17.40 33.06
C GLU A 379 -20.49 18.56 32.78
N GLN A 380 -19.43 18.64 33.58
CA GLN A 380 -18.33 19.56 33.34
C GLN A 380 -17.50 19.02 32.17
N VAL A 381 -17.68 19.66 31.02
CA VAL A 381 -16.89 19.50 29.80
C VAL A 381 -15.39 19.44 30.14
N PHE A 382 -14.65 18.44 29.63
CA PHE A 382 -13.28 18.10 30.05
C PHE A 382 -12.37 19.33 30.20
N THR A 383 -12.34 20.26 29.24
CA THR A 383 -11.55 21.50 29.34
C THR A 383 -11.99 22.40 30.51
N GLY A 384 -13.30 22.59 30.70
CA GLY A 384 -13.84 23.40 31.80
C GLY A 384 -13.64 22.72 33.17
N GLY A 385 -13.90 21.41 33.27
CA GLY A 385 -13.66 20.61 34.47
C GLY A 385 -12.18 20.55 34.85
N PHE A 386 -11.29 20.43 33.86
CA PHE A 386 -9.84 20.45 34.06
C PHE A 386 -9.36 21.81 34.59
N LEU A 387 -9.82 22.92 34.01
CA LEU A 387 -9.46 24.27 34.49
C LEU A 387 -10.00 24.56 35.89
N VAL A 388 -11.23 24.13 36.19
CA VAL A 388 -11.82 24.24 37.54
C VAL A 388 -11.04 23.38 38.54
N ALA A 389 -10.72 22.14 38.21
CA ALA A 389 -9.88 21.28 39.06
C ALA A 389 -8.49 21.89 39.28
N ALA A 390 -7.88 22.48 38.24
CA ALA A 390 -6.58 23.14 38.34
C ALA A 390 -6.61 24.29 39.34
N SER A 391 -7.72 25.03 39.40
CA SER A 391 -7.91 26.11 40.39
C SER A 391 -7.99 25.63 41.85
N THR A 392 -8.25 24.34 42.07
CA THR A 392 -8.33 23.72 43.42
C THR A 392 -7.08 22.96 43.84
N GLY A 393 -6.06 22.86 42.97
CA GLY A 393 -4.79 22.17 43.22
C GLY A 393 -4.43 21.15 42.14
N MET A 394 -3.13 20.94 41.90
CA MET A 394 -2.63 20.21 40.72
C MET A 394 -2.05 18.81 40.98
N ALA A 395 -2.07 18.30 42.21
CA ALA A 395 -1.22 17.18 42.64
C ALA A 395 -1.26 15.91 41.73
N GLY A 396 -2.39 15.59 41.09
CA GLY A 396 -2.49 14.52 40.10
C GLY A 396 -3.17 14.92 38.78
N LEU A 397 -3.48 16.21 38.61
CA LEU A 397 -4.33 16.66 37.51
C LEU A 397 -3.61 16.64 36.17
N VAL A 398 -2.34 17.02 36.14
CA VAL A 398 -1.50 16.97 34.92
C VAL A 398 -1.36 15.53 34.41
N GLN A 399 -1.10 14.58 35.32
CA GLN A 399 -0.98 13.16 34.99
C GLN A 399 -2.31 12.60 34.48
N ALA A 400 -3.44 12.99 35.08
CA ALA A 400 -4.76 12.63 34.58
C ALA A 400 -5.00 13.17 33.15
N GLY A 401 -4.57 14.41 32.88
CA GLY A 401 -4.63 15.01 31.55
C GLY A 401 -3.80 14.24 30.52
N TYR A 402 -2.58 13.83 30.87
CA TYR A 402 -1.73 12.98 30.00
C TYR A 402 -2.32 11.59 29.76
N LEU A 403 -2.94 11.00 30.78
CA LEU A 403 -3.65 9.73 30.63
C LEU A 403 -4.83 9.88 29.66
N THR A 404 -5.67 10.91 29.83
CA THR A 404 -6.78 11.18 28.92
C THR A 404 -6.30 11.42 27.49
N SER A 405 -5.27 12.25 27.31
CA SER A 405 -4.64 12.49 26.01
C SER A 405 -4.17 11.20 25.35
N SER A 406 -3.49 10.34 26.11
CA SER A 406 -2.96 9.06 25.61
C SER A 406 -4.08 8.12 25.18
N VAL A 407 -5.13 7.96 25.98
CA VAL A 407 -6.27 7.10 25.66
C VAL A 407 -7.02 7.61 24.42
N LEU A 408 -7.20 8.91 24.28
CA LEU A 408 -7.85 9.51 23.11
C LEU A 408 -7.00 9.38 21.84
N CYS A 409 -5.68 9.54 21.93
CA CYS A 409 -4.75 9.31 20.81
C CYS A 409 -4.72 7.83 20.40
N ILE A 410 -4.75 6.90 21.36
CA ILE A 410 -4.87 5.45 21.08
C ILE A 410 -6.22 5.18 20.39
N GLY A 411 -7.31 5.70 20.95
CA GLY A 411 -8.65 5.60 20.38
C GLY A 411 -8.76 6.20 18.98
N SER A 412 -7.96 7.23 18.67
CA SER A 412 -7.85 7.80 17.34
C SER A 412 -7.39 6.78 16.32
N LEU A 413 -6.28 6.09 16.61
CA LEU A 413 -5.71 5.05 15.75
C LEU A 413 -6.62 3.81 15.69
N SER A 414 -7.18 3.38 16.83
CA SER A 414 -8.15 2.26 16.88
C SER A 414 -9.41 2.56 16.06
N GLY A 415 -9.82 3.82 15.98
CA GLY A 415 -10.96 4.25 15.17
C GLY A 415 -10.77 3.97 13.67
N LEU A 416 -9.53 3.84 13.19
CA LEU A 416 -9.24 3.48 11.79
C LEU A 416 -9.36 1.96 11.50
N ALA A 417 -9.80 1.15 12.46
CA ALA A 417 -10.11 -0.26 12.23
C ALA A 417 -11.23 -0.48 11.20
N SER A 418 -12.11 0.52 10.99
CA SER A 418 -13.15 0.47 9.97
C SER A 418 -13.44 1.85 9.37
N GLN A 419 -13.97 1.86 8.15
CA GLN A 419 -14.41 3.09 7.47
C GLN A 419 -15.52 3.84 8.24
N ALA A 420 -16.39 3.10 8.94
CA ALA A 420 -17.49 3.68 9.71
C ALA A 420 -17.00 4.45 10.95
N THR A 421 -15.93 3.96 11.59
CA THR A 421 -15.38 4.54 12.82
C THR A 421 -14.24 5.52 12.56
N ALA A 422 -13.70 5.59 11.34
CA ALA A 422 -12.49 6.35 11.03
C ALA A 422 -12.63 7.86 11.33
N ARG A 423 -13.81 8.45 11.05
CA ARG A 423 -14.06 9.87 11.31
C ARG A 423 -14.16 10.19 12.80
N GLN A 424 -14.77 9.29 13.59
CA GLN A 424 -14.70 9.35 15.05
C GLN A 424 -13.24 9.27 15.52
N GLY A 425 -12.44 8.36 14.94
CA GLY A 425 -11.01 8.27 15.22
C GLY A 425 -10.28 9.59 15.03
N ASN A 426 -10.52 10.30 13.92
CA ASN A 426 -9.92 11.62 13.67
C ASN A 426 -10.33 12.66 14.74
N ALA A 427 -11.60 12.65 15.17
CA ALA A 427 -12.09 13.54 16.22
C ALA A 427 -11.46 13.25 17.59
N LEU A 428 -11.34 11.97 17.97
CA LEU A 428 -10.66 11.55 19.19
C LEU A 428 -9.18 11.98 19.18
N GLY A 429 -8.52 11.92 18.03
CA GLY A 429 -7.14 12.39 17.88
C GLY A 429 -6.98 13.89 18.16
N MET A 430 -7.89 14.71 17.63
CA MET A 430 -7.90 16.16 17.91
C MET A 430 -8.11 16.45 19.40
N LEU A 431 -9.04 15.75 20.05
CA LEU A 431 -9.27 15.86 21.49
C LEU A 431 -8.07 15.38 22.32
N GLY A 432 -7.42 14.30 21.88
CA GLY A 432 -6.22 13.75 22.53
C GLY A 432 -5.05 14.73 22.49
N VAL A 433 -4.76 15.30 21.32
CA VAL A 433 -3.69 16.32 21.19
C VAL A 433 -4.05 17.58 21.97
N GLY A 434 -5.30 18.06 21.88
CA GLY A 434 -5.76 19.25 22.61
C GLY A 434 -5.67 19.09 24.13
N SER A 435 -6.12 17.95 24.67
CA SER A 435 -6.03 17.65 26.11
C SER A 435 -4.58 17.51 26.59
N GLY A 436 -3.69 16.93 25.77
CA GLY A 436 -2.27 16.81 26.09
C GLY A 436 -1.57 18.18 26.17
N ILE A 437 -1.80 19.04 25.17
CA ILE A 437 -1.28 20.41 25.17
C ILE A 437 -1.81 21.21 26.37
N LEU A 438 -3.11 21.10 26.67
CA LEU A 438 -3.71 21.78 27.83
C LEU A 438 -3.08 21.32 29.15
N ALA A 439 -2.89 20.01 29.33
CA ALA A 439 -2.24 19.46 30.50
C ALA A 439 -0.78 19.92 30.63
N SER A 440 -0.06 20.00 29.52
CA SER A 440 1.31 20.54 29.49
C SER A 440 1.37 22.03 29.81
N LEU A 441 0.43 22.84 29.33
CA LEU A 441 0.36 24.26 29.68
C LEU A 441 0.14 24.45 31.19
N ALA A 442 -0.73 23.64 31.79
CA ALA A 442 -0.91 23.63 33.24
C ALA A 442 0.34 23.19 33.99
N ALA A 443 1.07 22.19 33.46
CA ALA A 443 2.33 21.71 34.05
C ALA A 443 3.45 22.75 34.02
N VAL A 444 3.58 23.51 32.93
CA VAL A 444 4.62 24.53 32.76
C VAL A 444 4.31 25.79 33.56
N GLY A 445 3.03 26.19 33.65
CA GLY A 445 2.61 27.31 34.50
C GLY A 445 3.09 28.69 34.02
N PHE A 446 2.92 29.00 32.73
CA PHE A 446 3.41 30.26 32.15
C PHE A 446 2.83 31.53 32.78
N PRO A 447 3.63 32.60 32.92
CA PRO A 447 3.10 33.93 33.16
C PRO A 447 2.33 34.44 31.93
N ALA A 448 1.38 35.35 32.13
CA ALA A 448 0.49 35.84 31.07
C ALA A 448 1.20 36.28 29.76
N PRO A 449 2.36 36.97 29.79
CA PRO A 449 3.07 37.34 28.56
C PRO A 449 3.53 36.14 27.73
N VAL A 450 4.03 35.08 28.38
CA VAL A 450 4.51 33.86 27.69
C VAL A 450 3.34 33.01 27.21
N LEU A 451 2.21 33.04 27.92
CA LEU A 451 0.96 32.42 27.44
C LEU A 451 0.46 33.11 26.15
N MET A 452 0.54 34.43 26.08
CA MET A 452 0.22 35.20 24.86
C MET A 452 1.20 34.91 23.72
N GLN A 453 2.49 34.78 24.04
CA GLN A 453 3.51 34.34 23.07
C GLN A 453 3.15 32.96 22.51
N PHE A 454 2.86 31.98 23.37
CA PHE A 454 2.42 30.65 22.97
C PHE A 454 1.18 30.71 22.06
N ALA A 455 0.13 31.43 22.48
CA ALA A 455 -1.10 31.56 21.71
C ALA A 455 -0.84 32.17 20.32
N GLY A 456 0.02 33.19 20.23
CA GLY A 456 0.41 33.80 18.96
C GLY A 456 1.17 32.83 18.05
N VAL A 457 2.19 32.16 18.58
CA VAL A 457 3.01 31.19 17.85
C VAL A 457 2.18 30.01 17.35
N THR A 458 1.37 29.42 18.22
CA THR A 458 0.48 28.30 17.87
C THR A 458 -0.60 28.75 16.89
N GLY A 459 -1.17 29.94 17.05
CA GLY A 459 -2.15 30.50 16.13
C GLY A 459 -1.60 30.68 14.72
N ILE A 460 -0.38 31.23 14.59
CA ILE A 460 0.31 31.39 13.30
C ILE A 460 0.59 30.01 12.69
N GLY A 461 1.19 29.09 13.45
CA GLY A 461 1.49 27.74 12.98
C GLY A 461 0.23 27.00 12.52
N ALA A 462 -0.84 27.05 13.30
CA ALA A 462 -2.12 26.43 12.95
C ALA A 462 -2.74 27.04 11.70
N ALA A 463 -2.66 28.36 11.52
CA ALA A 463 -3.13 29.03 10.31
C ALA A 463 -2.36 28.59 9.06
N ILE A 464 -1.03 28.54 9.14
CA ILE A 464 -0.16 28.03 8.06
C ILE A 464 -0.52 26.57 7.73
N GLY A 465 -0.59 25.71 8.73
CA GLY A 465 -0.96 24.30 8.57
C GLY A 465 -2.34 24.13 7.93
N ALA A 466 -3.31 24.96 8.33
CA ALA A 466 -4.66 24.93 7.76
C ALA A 466 -4.71 25.40 6.30
N VAL A 467 -3.93 26.42 5.93
CA VAL A 467 -3.81 26.87 4.54
C VAL A 467 -3.20 25.77 3.68
N ILE A 468 -2.10 25.17 4.14
CA ILE A 468 -1.44 24.04 3.46
C ILE A 468 -2.45 22.90 3.28
N GLY A 469 -3.04 22.42 4.37
CA GLY A 469 -3.96 21.28 4.36
C GLY A 469 -5.20 21.46 3.48
N ARG A 470 -5.66 22.69 3.23
CA ARG A 470 -6.82 22.99 2.36
C ARG A 470 -6.47 23.12 0.88
N ARG A 471 -5.26 23.57 0.53
CA ARG A 471 -4.91 23.93 -0.86
C ARG A 471 -4.36 22.78 -1.71
N ILE A 472 -3.90 21.71 -1.08
CA ILE A 472 -3.35 20.53 -1.76
C ILE A 472 -4.42 19.74 -2.53
N THR A 473 -4.03 19.19 -3.68
CA THR A 473 -4.88 18.29 -4.47
C THR A 473 -4.90 16.88 -3.91
N ALA A 474 -5.90 16.06 -4.25
CA ALA A 474 -6.03 14.70 -3.72
C ALA A 474 -4.85 13.78 -4.07
N THR A 475 -4.22 14.03 -5.22
CA THR A 475 -3.05 13.31 -5.73
C THR A 475 -1.75 13.63 -4.99
N GLU A 476 -1.69 14.80 -4.32
CA GLU A 476 -0.51 15.28 -3.59
C GLU A 476 -0.57 15.02 -2.08
N LEU A 477 -1.70 14.49 -1.58
CA LEU A 477 -1.91 14.23 -0.14
C LEU A 477 -0.79 13.37 0.48
N PRO A 478 -0.32 12.27 -0.16
CA PRO A 478 0.76 11.47 0.40
C PRO A 478 2.09 12.21 0.48
N GLN A 479 2.48 12.97 -0.56
CA GLN A 479 3.73 13.76 -0.53
C GLN A 479 3.67 14.84 0.55
N MET A 480 2.52 15.47 0.74
CA MET A 480 2.34 16.49 1.78
C MET A 480 2.48 15.91 3.19
N VAL A 481 1.95 14.70 3.43
CA VAL A 481 2.14 14.00 4.72
C VAL A 481 3.62 13.74 4.98
N ALA A 482 4.38 13.32 3.96
CA ALA A 482 5.82 13.12 4.09
C ALA A 482 6.57 14.44 4.39
N MET A 483 6.17 15.55 3.76
CA MET A 483 6.74 16.87 4.05
C MET A 483 6.43 17.33 5.49
N LEU A 484 5.20 17.16 5.96
CA LEU A 484 4.85 17.51 7.33
C LEU A 484 5.61 16.64 8.36
N HIS A 485 5.99 15.41 8.00
CA HIS A 485 6.84 14.58 8.85
C HIS A 485 8.26 15.14 9.04
N SER A 486 8.85 15.75 8.00
CA SER A 486 10.16 16.39 8.13
C SER A 486 10.14 17.60 9.07
N VAL A 487 9.01 18.31 9.11
CA VAL A 487 8.76 19.43 10.04
C VAL A 487 8.80 18.96 11.49
N VAL A 488 8.29 17.75 11.79
CA VAL A 488 8.33 17.14 13.12
C VAL A 488 9.77 16.79 13.53
N GLY A 489 10.54 16.23 12.60
CA GLY A 489 11.96 15.94 12.82
C GLY A 489 12.75 17.21 13.15
N LEU A 490 12.52 18.29 12.41
CA LEU A 490 13.13 19.59 12.68
C LEU A 490 12.71 20.14 14.05
N ALA A 491 11.42 20.10 14.41
CA ALA A 491 10.94 20.53 15.72
C ALA A 491 11.61 19.74 16.87
N ALA A 492 11.76 18.42 16.73
CA ALA A 492 12.42 17.56 17.71
C ALA A 492 13.89 17.98 17.94
N VAL A 493 14.59 18.30 16.85
CA VAL A 493 15.98 18.78 16.90
C VAL A 493 16.08 20.12 17.61
N LEU A 494 15.24 21.08 17.25
CA LEU A 494 15.24 22.42 17.86
C LEU A 494 14.93 22.34 19.35
N THR A 495 13.96 21.51 19.75
CA THR A 495 13.67 21.21 21.16
C THR A 495 14.88 20.62 21.86
N SER A 496 15.55 19.65 21.24
CA SER A 496 16.71 18.99 21.84
C SER A 496 17.89 19.94 22.04
N ILE A 497 18.20 20.77 21.03
CA ILE A 497 19.25 21.78 21.12
C ILE A 497 18.88 22.83 22.17
N GLY A 498 17.64 23.33 22.15
CA GLY A 498 17.15 24.32 23.11
C GLY A 498 17.23 23.81 24.55
N SER A 499 16.87 22.54 24.79
CA SER A 499 16.95 21.91 26.13
C SER A 499 18.39 21.72 26.62
N ILE A 500 19.35 21.44 25.73
CA ILE A 500 20.77 21.32 26.11
C ILE A 500 21.34 22.70 26.43
N LEU A 501 20.98 23.71 25.66
CA LEU A 501 21.48 25.08 25.82
C LEU A 501 20.83 25.84 26.98
N SER A 502 19.67 25.40 27.48
CA SER A 502 18.92 26.12 28.53
C SER A 502 19.55 26.03 29.92
N ASP A 503 20.25 24.93 30.23
CA ASP A 503 20.91 24.77 31.54
C ASP A 503 22.21 23.93 31.42
N PRO A 504 23.33 24.55 31.02
CA PRO A 504 24.60 23.87 30.80
C PRO A 504 25.21 23.22 32.06
N SER A 505 24.82 23.70 33.25
CA SER A 505 25.32 23.27 34.55
C SER A 505 24.76 21.93 35.04
N HIS A 506 23.60 21.51 34.54
CA HIS A 506 22.85 20.34 35.03
C HIS A 506 22.74 19.20 34.00
N ILE A 507 23.60 19.20 32.98
CA ILE A 507 23.58 18.20 31.91
C ILE A 507 24.12 16.85 32.43
N SER A 508 23.26 15.84 32.47
CA SER A 508 23.66 14.45 32.75
C SER A 508 24.10 13.72 31.48
N THR A 509 24.90 12.66 31.63
CA THR A 509 25.27 11.77 30.51
C THR A 509 24.03 11.21 29.79
N LEU A 510 22.97 10.91 30.53
CA LEU A 510 21.70 10.44 29.97
C LEU A 510 21.01 11.52 29.11
N HIS A 511 21.08 12.78 29.53
CA HIS A 511 20.54 13.92 28.77
C HIS A 511 21.32 14.14 27.46
N LEU A 512 22.65 14.00 27.49
CA LEU A 512 23.47 14.08 26.27
C LEU A 512 23.22 12.92 25.31
N VAL A 513 23.13 11.69 25.81
CA VAL A 513 22.86 10.51 24.98
C VAL A 513 21.49 10.63 24.33
N THR A 514 20.45 11.00 25.09
CA THR A 514 19.09 11.19 24.54
C THR A 514 19.03 12.36 23.55
N GLY A 515 19.78 13.44 23.81
CA GLY A 515 19.90 14.55 22.88
C GLY A 515 20.62 14.19 21.58
N TYR A 516 21.70 13.42 21.66
CA TYR A 516 22.45 12.92 20.50
C TYR A 516 21.59 11.99 19.63
N VAL A 517 20.85 11.07 20.24
CA VAL A 517 19.92 10.19 19.51
C VAL A 517 18.87 11.02 18.77
N ARG A 518 18.30 12.06 19.39
CA ARG A 518 17.35 12.96 18.71
C ARG A 518 18.00 13.75 17.58
N LEU A 519 19.22 14.22 17.75
CA LEU A 519 19.99 14.92 16.70
C LEU A 519 20.29 13.99 15.51
N SER A 520 20.51 12.70 15.76
CA SER A 520 20.75 11.73 14.68
C SER A 520 19.54 11.49 13.77
N SER A 521 18.33 11.85 14.21
CA SER A 521 17.11 11.77 13.37
C SER A 521 17.12 12.71 12.15
N LEU A 522 18.02 13.71 12.13
CA LEU A 522 18.24 14.61 10.99
C LEU A 522 18.89 13.89 9.80
N SER A 523 19.68 12.83 10.04
CA SER A 523 20.38 12.09 8.98
C SER A 523 19.47 11.13 8.20
N SER A 524 18.27 10.84 8.74
CA SER A 524 17.21 10.05 8.11
C SER A 524 16.19 10.87 7.31
N LEU A 525 16.36 12.19 7.20
CA LEU A 525 15.54 13.00 6.30
C LEU A 525 15.79 12.57 4.85
N PRO A 526 14.75 12.42 4.01
CA PRO A 526 14.93 12.12 2.61
C PRO A 526 15.82 13.20 1.99
N ARG A 527 16.99 12.80 1.50
CA ARG A 527 17.82 13.68 0.66
C ARG A 527 17.00 13.95 -0.60
N GLY A 528 16.58 15.21 -0.75
CA GLY A 528 15.75 15.67 -1.86
C GLY A 528 16.41 15.53 -3.21
#